data_AF-A0A9K3IW31-F1
#
_entry.id   AF-A0A9K3IW31-F1
#
_cell.length_a   1.000
_cell.length_b   1.000
_cell.length_c   1.000
_cell.angle_alpha   90.00
_cell.angle_beta   90.00
_cell.angle_gamma   90.00
#
_symmetry.space_group_name_H-M   'P 1'
#
loop_
_entity.id
_entity.type
_entity.pdbx_description
1 polymer ?
#
loop_
_entity_poly.entity_id
_entity_poly.type
_entity_poly.pdbx_seq_one_letter_code
_entity_poly.pdbx_strand_id
1 'polypeptide(L)'
;MDNEFYNAFASPITITQNALLENETGTSQKPPKLMDIDDYNAWSERFGNWVEAYHLDAWEHTEEPYVRPTTNGVQQTIREMSTEEKKKYRDEKLMVSLLHQAIKEDILILLQHDGTAHSIWTELEAKFVGSDDMLKNKMSLMKKEFDLFRGLKSENTKQIIERYCNLVRNMSKLGIKKDTDELIEKLAEHYHMKSGELF
;
A
#
# COMPACT_ATOMS: atom_id res chain seq x y z
N MET A 1 34.20 14.84 3.06
CA MET A 1 33.86 15.81 2.00
C MET A 1 33.46 15.09 0.71
N ASP A 2 32.93 13.86 0.79
CA ASP A 2 32.76 13.00 -0.40
C ASP A 2 31.30 12.84 -0.86
N ASN A 3 30.33 13.27 -0.05
CA ASN A 3 28.90 13.22 -0.41
C ASN A 3 28.42 14.41 -1.28
N GLU A 4 29.15 15.53 -1.29
CA GLU A 4 28.74 16.71 -2.06
C GLU A 4 29.09 16.59 -3.55
N PHE A 5 30.14 15.87 -3.91
CA PHE A 5 30.56 15.71 -5.30
C PHE A 5 29.65 14.73 -6.08
N TYR A 6 29.12 13.70 -5.43
CA TYR A 6 28.22 12.73 -6.09
C TYR A 6 26.83 13.32 -6.38
N ASN A 7 26.37 14.26 -5.55
CA ASN A 7 25.08 14.93 -5.74
C ASN A 7 25.05 15.90 -6.94
N ALA A 8 26.21 16.42 -7.37
CA ALA A 8 26.30 17.37 -8.47
C ALA A 8 26.09 16.74 -9.87
N PHE A 9 26.15 15.41 -9.99
CA PHE A 9 26.02 14.68 -11.27
C PHE A 9 24.78 13.79 -11.38
N ALA A 10 23.99 13.68 -10.31
CA ALA A 10 22.76 12.90 -10.35
C ALA A 10 21.73 13.62 -11.22
N SER A 11 21.33 13.00 -12.34
CA SER A 11 20.30 13.56 -13.20
C SER A 11 18.95 13.62 -12.45
N PRO A 12 18.08 14.61 -12.75
CA PRO A 12 16.75 14.69 -12.12
C PRO A 12 15.93 13.39 -12.22
N ILE A 13 16.12 12.64 -13.31
CA ILE A 13 15.47 11.34 -13.55
C ILE A 13 15.98 10.29 -12.56
N THR A 14 17.30 10.20 -12.35
CA THR A 14 17.92 9.27 -11.39
C THR A 14 17.53 9.60 -9.95
N ILE A 15 17.49 10.89 -9.59
CA ILE A 15 17.06 11.33 -8.26
C ILE A 15 15.59 10.94 -8.02
N THR A 16 14.73 11.13 -9.02
CA THR A 16 13.31 10.77 -8.92
C THR A 16 13.13 9.25 -8.80
N GLN A 17 13.89 8.46 -9.55
CA GLN A 17 13.84 6.98 -9.45
C GLN A 17 14.30 6.47 -8.09
N ASN A 18 15.39 7.02 -7.54
CA ASN A 18 15.87 6.63 -6.21
C ASN A 18 14.86 7.00 -5.11
N ALA A 19 14.27 8.19 -5.18
CA ALA A 19 13.24 8.61 -4.23
C ALA A 19 11.98 7.72 -4.30
N LEU A 20 11.60 7.27 -5.50
CA LEU A 20 10.49 6.32 -5.67
C LEU A 20 10.82 4.95 -5.06
N LEU A 21 12.03 4.45 -5.30
CA LEU A 21 12.49 3.17 -4.73
C LEU A 21 12.53 3.22 -3.19
N GLU A 22 13.08 4.31 -2.63
CA GLU A 22 13.09 4.55 -1.18
C GLU A 22 11.69 4.59 -0.58
N ASN A 23 10.72 5.17 -1.30
CA ASN A 23 9.33 5.16 -0.87
C ASN A 23 8.72 3.74 -0.93
N GLU A 24 9.09 2.91 -1.91
CA GLU A 24 8.55 1.55 -2.04
C GLU A 24 9.10 0.59 -0.96
N THR A 25 10.42 0.62 -0.71
CA THR A 25 11.11 -0.35 0.15
C THR A 25 11.42 0.17 1.55
N GLY A 26 11.38 1.49 1.76
CA GLY A 26 11.92 2.12 2.96
C GLY A 26 13.45 2.16 2.96
N THR A 27 14.01 2.76 4.00
CA THR A 27 15.45 2.87 4.27
C THR A 27 15.71 2.56 5.74
N SER A 28 16.96 2.46 6.19
CA SER A 28 17.24 2.26 7.63
C SER A 28 16.78 3.42 8.53
N GLN A 29 16.38 4.56 7.96
CA GLN A 29 15.98 5.75 8.71
C GLN A 29 14.51 6.14 8.50
N LYS A 30 13.86 5.59 7.47
CA LYS A 30 12.49 5.96 7.08
C LYS A 30 11.71 4.71 6.67
N PRO A 31 10.46 4.55 7.15
CA PRO A 31 9.62 3.45 6.73
C PRO A 31 9.23 3.57 5.25
N PRO A 32 8.84 2.45 4.59
CA PRO A 32 8.22 2.48 3.28
C PRO A 32 6.92 3.30 3.33
N LYS A 33 6.60 4.02 2.25
CA LYS A 33 5.41 4.84 2.14
C LYS A 33 4.27 4.15 1.39
N LEU A 34 3.06 4.29 1.91
CA LEU A 34 1.82 3.91 1.26
C LEU A 34 1.46 4.97 0.23
N MET A 35 1.90 4.74 -1.02
CA MET A 35 1.70 5.69 -2.12
C MET A 35 0.29 5.65 -2.70
N ASP A 36 -0.28 4.45 -2.76
CA ASP A 36 -1.62 4.17 -3.23
C ASP A 36 -2.31 3.24 -2.23
N ILE A 37 -3.58 3.51 -2.00
CA ILE A 37 -4.45 2.72 -1.13
C ILE A 37 -4.50 1.26 -1.62
N ASP A 38 -4.40 1.01 -2.94
CA ASP A 38 -4.38 -0.33 -3.52
C ASP A 38 -3.13 -1.16 -3.16
N ASP A 39 -2.03 -0.54 -2.72
CA ASP A 39 -0.79 -1.23 -2.30
C ASP A 39 -0.83 -1.66 -0.83
N TYR A 40 -1.90 -1.36 -0.10
CA TYR A 40 -1.95 -1.55 1.36
C TYR A 40 -1.50 -2.93 1.81
N ASN A 41 -2.02 -4.01 1.21
CA ASN A 41 -1.70 -5.38 1.66
C ASN A 41 -0.20 -5.70 1.57
N ALA A 42 0.45 -5.28 0.47
CA ALA A 42 1.88 -5.52 0.31
C ALA A 42 2.69 -4.51 1.14
N TRP A 43 2.22 -3.27 1.25
CA TRP A 43 2.85 -2.23 2.05
C TRP A 43 2.79 -2.53 3.54
N SER A 44 1.67 -3.03 4.07
CA SER A 44 1.47 -3.27 5.51
C SER A 44 2.44 -4.32 6.03
N GLU A 45 2.71 -5.37 5.24
CA GLU A 45 3.73 -6.37 5.54
C GLU A 45 5.14 -5.75 5.53
N ARG A 46 5.48 -4.94 4.53
CA ARG A 46 6.79 -4.26 4.46
C ARG A 46 6.98 -3.28 5.61
N PHE A 47 5.94 -2.51 5.93
CA PHE A 47 5.93 -1.52 7.01
C PHE A 47 6.04 -2.20 8.37
N GLY A 48 5.21 -3.20 8.66
CA GLY A 48 5.26 -3.97 9.91
C GLY A 48 6.63 -4.59 10.14
N ASN A 49 7.16 -5.33 9.16
CA ASN A 49 8.49 -5.92 9.23
C ASN A 49 9.59 -4.88 9.48
N TRP A 50 9.49 -3.70 8.86
CA TRP A 50 10.45 -2.62 9.05
C TRP A 50 10.37 -2.04 10.47
N VAL A 51 9.16 -1.76 10.97
CA VAL A 51 8.98 -1.20 12.31
C VAL A 51 9.39 -2.21 13.38
N GLU A 52 9.02 -3.48 13.25
CA GLU A 52 9.44 -4.53 14.19
C GLU A 52 10.97 -4.72 14.22
N ALA A 53 11.64 -4.60 13.07
CA ALA A 53 13.10 -4.73 12.99
C ALA A 53 13.86 -3.59 13.68
N TYR A 54 13.36 -2.35 13.61
CA TYR A 54 14.09 -1.16 14.07
C TYR A 54 13.49 -0.52 15.35
N HIS A 55 12.20 -0.71 15.58
CA HIS A 55 11.39 0.01 16.58
C HIS A 55 10.30 -0.90 17.19
N LEU A 56 10.66 -2.12 17.59
CA LEU A 56 9.74 -3.12 18.15
C LEU A 56 8.87 -2.58 19.31
N ASP A 57 9.47 -1.85 20.25
CA ASP A 57 8.73 -1.29 21.39
C ASP A 57 7.65 -0.27 20.95
N ALA A 58 7.85 0.40 19.80
CA ALA A 58 6.86 1.30 19.23
C ALA A 58 5.74 0.51 18.53
N TRP A 59 6.07 -0.63 17.91
CA TRP A 59 5.08 -1.52 17.28
C TRP A 59 4.05 -2.04 18.28
N GLU A 60 4.44 -2.34 19.53
CA GLU A 60 3.51 -2.78 20.58
C GLU A 60 2.30 -1.82 20.71
N HIS A 61 2.47 -0.54 20.40
CA HIS A 61 1.39 0.46 20.46
C HIS A 61 0.40 0.44 19.29
N THR A 62 0.65 -0.35 18.23
CA THR A 62 -0.37 -0.67 17.22
C THR A 62 -1.28 -1.81 17.71
N GLU A 63 -0.76 -2.71 18.53
CA GLU A 63 -1.50 -3.86 19.09
C GLU A 63 -2.26 -3.48 20.37
N GLU A 64 -1.60 -2.75 21.27
CA GLU A 64 -2.16 -2.29 22.55
C GLU A 64 -2.16 -0.76 22.66
N PRO A 65 -3.32 -0.12 22.89
CA PRO A 65 -3.39 1.33 22.99
C PRO A 65 -2.60 1.85 24.19
N TYR A 66 -1.80 2.89 23.98
CA TYR A 66 -1.14 3.57 25.09
C TYR A 66 -2.16 4.19 26.05
N VAL A 67 -2.03 3.87 27.34
CA VAL A 67 -2.81 4.49 28.41
C VAL A 67 -1.91 5.35 29.27
N ARG A 68 -2.25 6.64 29.41
CA ARG A 68 -1.53 7.55 30.29
C ARG A 68 -1.73 7.14 31.75
N PRO A 69 -0.65 6.99 32.55
CA PRO A 69 -0.76 6.70 33.98
C PRO A 69 -1.61 7.73 34.72
N THR A 70 -2.35 7.28 35.73
CA THR A 70 -3.18 8.16 36.56
C THR A 70 -2.81 8.02 38.04
N THR A 71 -2.83 9.14 38.76
CA THR A 71 -2.69 9.18 40.21
C THR A 71 -3.96 9.82 40.76
N ASN A 72 -4.69 9.10 41.64
CA ASN A 72 -5.98 9.54 42.18
C ASN A 72 -7.01 9.93 41.11
N GLY A 73 -7.02 9.22 39.96
CA GLY A 73 -7.93 9.49 38.84
C GLY A 73 -7.52 10.67 37.95
N VAL A 74 -6.41 11.33 38.24
CA VAL A 74 -5.87 12.42 37.41
C VAL A 74 -4.71 11.90 36.58
N GLN A 75 -4.73 12.20 35.27
CA GLN A 75 -3.63 11.86 34.37
C GLN A 75 -2.33 12.53 34.82
N GLN A 76 -1.28 11.72 34.94
CA GLN A 76 0.04 12.23 35.31
C GLN A 76 0.62 13.13 34.22
N THR A 77 1.26 14.21 34.65
CA THR A 77 2.10 15.05 33.81
C THR A 77 3.38 14.32 33.42
N ILE A 78 4.06 14.80 32.37
CA ILE A 78 5.33 14.20 31.93
C ILE A 78 6.39 14.21 33.03
N ARG A 79 6.36 15.18 33.96
CA ARG A 79 7.37 15.25 35.03
C ARG A 79 7.19 14.15 36.07
N GLU A 80 5.94 13.80 36.35
CA GLU A 80 5.54 12.83 37.38
C GLU A 80 5.74 11.37 36.95
N MET A 81 5.73 11.12 35.64
CA MET A 81 5.92 9.78 35.10
C MET A 81 7.29 9.18 35.47
N SER A 82 7.31 7.88 35.76
CA SER A 82 8.51 7.07 35.92
C SER A 82 9.33 7.01 34.62
N THR A 83 10.53 6.45 34.69
CA THR A 83 11.39 6.26 33.52
C THR A 83 10.73 5.33 32.49
N GLU A 84 10.07 4.28 32.96
CA GLU A 84 9.36 3.27 32.16
C GLU A 84 8.10 3.86 31.53
N GLU A 85 7.32 4.65 32.29
CA GLU A 85 6.13 5.33 31.77
C GLU A 85 6.49 6.38 30.71
N LYS A 86 7.58 7.13 30.92
CA LYS A 86 8.14 8.03 29.91
C LYS A 86 8.61 7.29 28.67
N LYS A 87 9.13 6.07 28.82
CA LYS A 87 9.54 5.22 27.70
C LYS A 87 8.32 4.84 26.86
N LYS A 88 7.27 4.27 27.47
CA LYS A 88 6.00 3.95 26.78
C LYS A 88 5.40 5.17 26.08
N TYR A 89 5.39 6.33 26.74
CA TYR A 89 4.92 7.56 26.10
C TYR A 89 5.74 7.97 24.88
N ARG A 90 7.07 7.78 24.91
CA ARG A 90 7.94 8.05 23.76
C ARG A 90 7.71 7.04 22.64
N ASP A 91 7.55 5.77 22.97
CA ASP A 91 7.34 4.69 22.00
C ASP A 91 6.00 4.89 21.26
N GLU A 92 4.93 5.24 21.97
CA GLU A 92 3.64 5.68 21.37
C GLU A 92 3.83 6.86 20.40
N LYS A 93 4.53 7.92 20.82
CA LYS A 93 4.75 9.09 19.96
C LYS A 93 5.66 8.80 18.77
N LEU A 94 6.61 7.88 18.93
CA LEU A 94 7.42 7.38 17.83
C LEU A 94 6.55 6.63 16.82
N MET A 95 5.69 5.72 17.27
CA MET A 95 4.81 4.96 16.38
C MET A 95 3.84 5.86 15.62
N VAL A 96 3.20 6.83 16.29
CA VAL A 96 2.38 7.85 15.65
C VAL A 96 3.17 8.59 14.57
N SER A 97 4.40 9.00 14.86
CA SER A 97 5.27 9.69 13.89
C SER A 97 5.61 8.80 12.69
N LEU A 98 5.90 7.51 12.90
CA LEU A 98 6.19 6.56 11.83
C LEU A 98 4.98 6.36 10.91
N LEU A 99 3.77 6.24 11.47
CA LEU A 99 2.53 6.15 10.70
C LEU A 99 2.29 7.40 9.85
N HIS A 100 2.50 8.60 10.40
CA HIS A 100 2.37 9.86 9.64
C HIS A 100 3.43 10.00 8.53
N GLN A 101 4.62 9.43 8.71
CA GLN A 101 5.65 9.44 7.67
C GLN A 101 5.36 8.46 6.55
N ALA A 102 4.79 7.31 6.90
CA ALA A 102 4.55 6.19 6.00
C ALA A 102 3.22 6.32 5.25
N ILE A 103 2.19 6.90 5.86
CA ILE A 103 0.86 7.04 5.24
C ILE A 103 0.75 8.44 4.66
N LYS A 104 0.31 8.55 3.40
CA LYS A 104 0.05 9.87 2.81
C LYS A 104 -1.11 10.56 3.51
N GLU A 105 -1.00 11.89 3.60
CA GLU A 105 -2.01 12.76 4.23
C GLU A 105 -3.42 12.56 3.66
N ASP A 106 -3.55 12.39 2.34
CA ASP A 106 -4.82 12.16 1.65
C ASP A 106 -5.51 10.83 2.05
N ILE A 107 -4.74 9.85 2.53
CA ILE A 107 -5.26 8.60 3.09
C ILE A 107 -5.60 8.79 4.57
N LEU A 108 -4.71 9.44 5.35
CA LEU A 108 -4.89 9.68 6.79
C LEU A 108 -6.18 10.43 7.09
N ILE A 109 -6.49 11.51 6.35
CA ILE A 109 -7.71 12.30 6.57
C ILE A 109 -9.01 11.51 6.35
N LEU A 110 -8.96 10.35 5.71
CA LEU A 110 -10.12 9.48 5.47
C LEU A 110 -10.35 8.49 6.62
N LEU A 111 -9.42 8.38 7.56
CA LEU A 111 -9.51 7.48 8.71
C LEU A 111 -10.19 8.19 9.89
N GLN A 112 -11.10 7.51 10.58
CA GLN A 112 -11.79 8.07 11.75
C GLN A 112 -11.00 7.77 13.03
N HIS A 113 -9.79 8.30 13.13
CA HIS A 113 -8.89 8.00 14.23
C HIS A 113 -8.88 9.08 15.32
N ASP A 114 -8.50 8.69 16.55
CA ASP A 114 -8.34 9.62 17.69
C ASP A 114 -6.91 10.20 17.83
N GLY A 115 -5.99 9.77 16.97
CA GLY A 115 -4.60 10.24 16.93
C GLY A 115 -3.62 9.39 17.71
N THR A 116 -4.08 8.29 18.32
CA THR A 116 -3.22 7.24 18.87
C THR A 116 -2.68 6.34 17.77
N ALA A 117 -1.52 5.71 18.00
CA ALA A 117 -0.95 4.76 17.06
C ALA A 117 -1.91 3.60 16.78
N HIS A 118 -2.49 3.03 17.84
CA HIS A 118 -3.48 1.97 17.77
C HIS A 118 -4.68 2.36 16.90
N SER A 119 -5.32 3.51 17.17
CA SER A 119 -6.49 3.94 16.40
C SER A 119 -6.17 4.18 14.93
N ILE A 120 -5.03 4.80 14.61
CA ILE A 120 -4.62 4.99 13.21
C ILE A 120 -4.41 3.64 12.51
N TRP A 121 -3.70 2.71 13.16
CA TRP A 121 -3.43 1.39 12.58
C TRP A 121 -4.70 0.57 12.40
N THR A 122 -5.55 0.47 13.43
CA THR A 122 -6.79 -0.30 13.37
C THR A 122 -7.80 0.28 12.38
N GLU A 123 -7.93 1.61 12.28
CA GLU A 123 -8.82 2.23 11.28
C GLU A 123 -8.30 2.03 9.86
N LEU A 124 -6.98 2.10 9.67
CA LEU A 124 -6.35 1.76 8.40
C LEU A 124 -6.68 0.30 8.07
N GLU A 125 -6.36 -0.65 8.96
CA GLU A 125 -6.71 -2.06 8.81
C GLU A 125 -8.18 -2.26 8.52
N ALA A 126 -9.10 -1.68 9.28
CA ALA A 126 -10.54 -1.86 9.10
C ALA A 126 -11.02 -1.38 7.72
N LYS A 127 -10.48 -0.27 7.21
CA LYS A 127 -10.74 0.24 5.87
C LYS A 127 -10.31 -0.76 4.78
N PHE A 128 -9.37 -1.66 5.11
CA PHE A 128 -8.85 -2.70 4.23
C PHE A 128 -9.28 -4.13 4.57
N VAL A 129 -9.74 -4.43 5.78
CA VAL A 129 -10.37 -5.70 6.13
C VAL A 129 -11.81 -5.69 5.61
N GLY A 130 -12.46 -4.52 5.56
CA GLY A 130 -13.61 -4.30 4.66
C GLY A 130 -13.26 -4.46 3.18
N SER A 131 -11.97 -4.48 2.82
CA SER A 131 -11.50 -4.78 1.46
C SER A 131 -11.48 -6.26 1.12
N ASP A 132 -11.74 -7.20 2.02
CA ASP A 132 -11.83 -8.61 1.61
C ASP A 132 -13.00 -8.80 0.62
N ASP A 133 -14.13 -8.12 0.89
CA ASP A 133 -15.26 -8.05 -0.03
C ASP A 133 -14.98 -7.12 -1.21
N MET A 134 -14.22 -6.02 -1.02
CA MET A 134 -13.79 -5.16 -2.13
C MET A 134 -12.81 -5.87 -3.08
N LEU A 135 -11.94 -6.72 -2.56
CA LEU A 135 -10.94 -7.54 -3.25
C LEU A 135 -11.65 -8.67 -3.98
N LYS A 136 -12.61 -9.35 -3.33
CA LYS A 136 -13.52 -10.28 -4.01
C LYS A 136 -14.30 -9.58 -5.13
N ASN A 137 -14.79 -8.36 -4.90
CA ASN A 137 -15.48 -7.57 -5.92
C ASN A 137 -14.54 -7.16 -7.06
N LYS A 138 -13.31 -6.74 -6.78
CA LYS A 138 -12.28 -6.38 -7.77
C LYS A 138 -11.87 -7.63 -8.57
N MET A 139 -11.68 -8.77 -7.91
CA MET A 139 -11.44 -10.05 -8.56
C MET A 139 -12.62 -10.48 -9.44
N SER A 140 -13.85 -10.32 -8.96
CA SER A 140 -15.08 -10.62 -9.70
C SER A 140 -15.22 -9.72 -10.94
N LEU A 141 -14.97 -8.42 -10.79
CA LEU A 141 -14.99 -7.46 -11.89
C LEU A 141 -13.92 -7.80 -12.93
N MET A 142 -12.69 -8.11 -12.52
CA MET A 142 -11.61 -8.48 -13.43
C MET A 142 -11.91 -9.80 -14.17
N LYS A 143 -12.47 -10.80 -13.49
CA LYS A 143 -12.95 -12.04 -14.14
C LYS A 143 -14.03 -11.73 -15.17
N LYS A 144 -15.00 -10.87 -14.81
CA LYS A 144 -16.06 -10.45 -15.71
C LYS A 144 -15.55 -9.64 -16.92
N GLU A 145 -14.59 -8.74 -16.71
CA GLU A 145 -13.93 -8.00 -17.79
C GLU A 145 -13.16 -8.91 -18.73
N PHE A 146 -12.51 -9.94 -18.20
CA PHE A 146 -11.86 -10.99 -18.98
C PHE A 146 -12.87 -11.81 -19.79
N ASP A 147 -13.96 -12.26 -19.16
CA ASP A 147 -15.00 -13.05 -19.82
C ASP A 147 -15.69 -12.26 -20.95
N LEU A 148 -15.92 -10.97 -20.73
CA LEU A 148 -16.56 -10.04 -21.68
C LEU A 148 -15.57 -9.33 -22.61
N PHE A 149 -14.27 -9.61 -22.51
CA PHE A 149 -13.26 -8.93 -23.29
C PHE A 149 -13.57 -9.11 -24.78
N ARG A 150 -13.62 -8.03 -25.54
CA ARG A 150 -13.76 -8.07 -27.00
C ARG A 150 -13.08 -6.89 -27.64
N GLY A 151 -12.64 -7.05 -28.88
CA GLY A 151 -12.13 -5.93 -29.67
C GLY A 151 -13.25 -4.91 -29.92
N LEU A 152 -12.96 -3.61 -29.76
CA LEU A 152 -13.89 -2.55 -30.12
C LEU A 152 -13.76 -2.23 -31.61
N LYS A 153 -14.84 -1.73 -32.23
CA LYS A 153 -14.87 -1.40 -33.66
C LYS A 153 -13.84 -0.34 -34.04
N SER A 154 -13.58 0.62 -33.15
CA SER A 154 -12.61 1.71 -33.34
C SER A 154 -11.15 1.35 -33.03
N GLU A 155 -10.88 0.19 -32.44
CA GLU A 155 -9.51 -0.20 -32.04
C GLU A 155 -8.77 -0.93 -33.17
N ASN A 156 -7.49 -0.65 -33.35
CA ASN A 156 -6.62 -1.49 -34.19
C ASN A 156 -6.07 -2.70 -33.40
N THR A 157 -5.46 -3.66 -34.10
CA THR A 157 -4.94 -4.90 -33.51
C THR A 157 -3.96 -4.65 -32.35
N LYS A 158 -3.05 -3.67 -32.51
CA LYS A 158 -2.07 -3.33 -31.47
C LYS A 158 -2.78 -2.85 -30.19
N GLN A 159 -3.78 -1.98 -30.32
CA GLN A 159 -4.55 -1.46 -29.18
C GLN A 159 -5.32 -2.57 -28.44
N ILE A 160 -5.88 -3.53 -29.18
CA ILE A 160 -6.56 -4.70 -28.60
C ILE A 160 -5.57 -5.54 -27.78
N ILE A 161 -4.38 -5.84 -28.34
CA ILE A 161 -3.35 -6.62 -27.65
C ILE A 161 -2.86 -5.88 -26.40
N GLU A 162 -2.58 -4.58 -26.48
CA GLU A 162 -2.14 -3.78 -25.33
C GLU A 162 -3.16 -3.79 -24.20
N ARG A 163 -4.45 -3.63 -24.52
CA ARG A 163 -5.54 -3.69 -23.52
C ARG A 163 -5.66 -5.07 -22.91
N TYR A 164 -5.52 -6.14 -23.70
CA TYR A 164 -5.54 -7.51 -23.22
C TYR A 164 -4.36 -7.81 -22.28
N CYS A 165 -3.13 -7.44 -22.67
CA CYS A 165 -1.94 -7.61 -21.84
C CYS A 165 -2.05 -6.84 -20.51
N ASN A 166 -2.63 -5.64 -20.54
CA ASN A 166 -2.88 -4.86 -19.33
C ASN A 166 -3.89 -5.55 -18.41
N LEU A 167 -4.97 -6.11 -18.96
CA LEU A 167 -5.98 -6.87 -18.21
C LEU A 167 -5.36 -8.11 -17.56
N VAL A 168 -4.62 -8.93 -18.32
CA VAL A 168 -3.94 -10.13 -17.80
C VAL A 168 -2.94 -9.78 -16.70
N ARG A 169 -2.16 -8.70 -16.87
CA ARG A 169 -1.24 -8.22 -15.84
C ARG A 169 -1.97 -7.82 -14.56
N ASN A 170 -3.09 -7.13 -14.67
CA ASN A 170 -3.88 -6.71 -13.52
C ASN A 170 -4.53 -7.91 -12.82
N MET A 171 -5.01 -8.91 -13.56
CA MET A 171 -5.50 -10.18 -13.01
C MET A 171 -4.41 -10.92 -12.23
N SER A 172 -3.20 -10.99 -12.79
CA SER A 172 -2.04 -11.62 -12.14
C SER A 172 -1.66 -10.93 -10.83
N LYS A 173 -1.68 -9.58 -10.79
CA LYS A 173 -1.45 -8.81 -9.55
C LYS A 173 -2.47 -9.13 -8.45
N LEU A 174 -3.69 -9.51 -8.82
CA LEU A 174 -4.75 -9.92 -7.88
C LEU A 174 -4.74 -11.43 -7.58
N GLY A 175 -3.70 -12.16 -8.00
CA GLY A 175 -3.59 -13.61 -7.77
C GLY A 175 -4.54 -14.46 -8.62
N ILE A 176 -5.21 -13.89 -9.63
CA ILE A 176 -6.07 -14.64 -10.54
C ILE A 176 -5.19 -15.35 -11.56
N LYS A 177 -4.99 -16.65 -11.37
CA LYS A 177 -4.22 -17.50 -12.27
C LYS A 177 -5.10 -18.05 -13.40
N LYS A 178 -4.56 -18.03 -14.61
CA LYS A 178 -5.13 -18.57 -15.85
C LYS A 178 -4.05 -19.32 -16.59
N ASP A 179 -4.40 -20.40 -17.26
CA ASP A 179 -3.44 -21.15 -18.07
C ASP A 179 -3.05 -20.33 -19.31
N THR A 180 -1.82 -20.48 -19.78
CA THR A 180 -1.34 -19.85 -21.01
C THR A 180 -2.23 -20.23 -22.20
N ASP A 181 -2.64 -21.50 -22.27
CA ASP A 181 -3.52 -21.98 -23.34
C ASP A 181 -4.91 -21.31 -23.25
N GLU A 182 -5.47 -21.16 -22.04
CA GLU A 182 -6.73 -20.45 -21.81
C GLU A 182 -6.63 -18.96 -22.21
N LEU A 183 -5.49 -18.31 -21.93
CA LEU A 183 -5.24 -16.92 -22.32
C LEU A 183 -5.10 -16.76 -23.84
N ILE A 184 -4.52 -17.73 -24.54
CA ILE A 184 -4.35 -17.72 -25.99
C ILE A 184 -5.69 -17.98 -26.69
N GLU A 185 -6.45 -18.99 -26.24
CA GLU A 185 -7.77 -19.30 -26.76
C GLU A 185 -8.72 -18.10 -26.62
N LYS A 186 -8.75 -17.47 -25.43
CA LYS A 186 -9.58 -16.30 -25.18
C LYS A 186 -9.23 -15.13 -26.10
N LEU A 187 -7.94 -14.89 -26.34
CA LEU A 187 -7.49 -13.83 -27.26
C LEU A 187 -7.90 -14.14 -28.71
N ALA A 188 -7.81 -15.41 -29.13
CA ALA A 188 -8.17 -15.85 -30.48
C ALA A 188 -9.69 -15.76 -30.74
N GLU A 189 -10.54 -16.20 -29.81
CA GLU A 189 -12.00 -16.10 -29.92
C GLU A 189 -12.47 -14.66 -30.19
N HIS A 190 -11.89 -13.71 -29.47
CA HIS A 190 -12.27 -12.31 -29.55
C HIS A 190 -11.62 -11.54 -30.70
N TYR A 191 -10.60 -12.13 -31.33
CA TYR A 191 -10.04 -11.69 -32.60
C TYR A 191 -10.93 -12.15 -33.78
N HIS A 192 -11.42 -13.40 -33.76
CA HIS A 192 -12.25 -13.95 -34.84
C HIS A 192 -13.62 -13.28 -34.99
N MET A 193 -14.18 -12.72 -33.91
CA MET A 193 -15.44 -11.98 -33.94
C MET A 193 -15.37 -10.70 -34.79
N LYS A 194 -14.16 -10.11 -34.96
CA LYS A 194 -13.94 -8.95 -35.82
C LYS A 194 -13.80 -9.31 -37.30
N SER A 195 -13.30 -10.51 -37.62
CA SER A 195 -13.19 -11.00 -39.00
C SER A 195 -14.52 -11.55 -39.56
N GLY A 196 -15.45 -11.99 -38.71
CA GLY A 196 -16.76 -12.51 -39.13
C GLY A 196 -17.86 -11.45 -39.36
N GLU A 197 -17.69 -10.22 -38.87
CA GLU A 197 -18.62 -9.09 -39.10
C GLU A 197 -18.26 -8.25 -40.34
N LEU A 198 -17.28 -8.67 -41.14
CA LEU A 198 -16.83 -8.01 -42.38
C LEU A 198 -17.30 -8.77 -43.65
N PHE A 199 -18.55 -9.20 -43.67
CA PHE A 199 -19.24 -9.58 -44.91
C PHE A 199 -20.16 -8.44 -45.37
#